data_AF-A0A9D6AMA1-F1
#
_entry.id   AF-A0A9D6AMA1-F1
#
_cell.length_a   1.000
_cell.length_b   1.000
_cell.length_c   1.000
_cell.angle_alpha   90.00
_cell.angle_beta   90.00
_cell.angle_gamma   90.00
#
_symmetry.space_group_name_H-M   'P 1'
#
loop_
_entity.id
_entity.type
_entity.pdbx_description
1 polymer ?
#
loop_
_entity_poly.entity_id
_entity_poly.type
_entity_poly.pdbx_seq_one_letter_code
_entity_poly.pdbx_strand_id
1 'polypeptide(L)'
;MQRSAFLPCLVTASALLLSACASSPTAVPQATAPVLQAAPPAPVRIGLALGGGAAKGFAHIGVIKILEANGFTPDMVSGTSAGSVVGALYASGMDAFALQQKAVALDEASIRDFQWSAGGLIKGQKLQDYVNAQVDNRPLERLGKPFVAVATRLEDGKRTVFARGDTGQAVRASSSIPGVFEPVKIGRQHYVDGGVVSPVPVDAVRELGADIVIAVDISDKPRGQSPGNLMGTMSQSLAIMGQRLGQAELQHADIVIRPKVLDVGASDFTQRAQVMVEGEKAAMAVMPQLRERVARLRAQRAQAAQQAHEQALAQVEQARQQACLQQRSSLQKVASLAGLDSGCTRP
;
A
#
# COMPACT_ATOMS: atom_id res chain seq x y z
N MET A 1 -6.86 -115.61 -13.37
CA MET A 1 -5.94 -114.60 -12.79
C MET A 1 -6.78 -113.52 -12.11
N GLN A 2 -6.47 -113.26 -10.83
CA GLN A 2 -6.73 -112.10 -9.94
C GLN A 2 -7.70 -110.98 -10.41
N ARG A 3 -8.78 -110.65 -9.67
CA ARG A 3 -8.94 -109.81 -8.44
C ARG A 3 -9.16 -108.30 -8.70
N SER A 4 -10.29 -107.81 -8.17
CA SER A 4 -10.47 -106.60 -7.34
C SER A 4 -10.57 -105.17 -7.92
N ALA A 5 -11.73 -104.55 -7.62
CA ALA A 5 -11.96 -103.26 -6.92
C ALA A 5 -11.32 -101.93 -7.42
N PHE A 6 -12.13 -100.86 -7.55
CA PHE A 6 -12.18 -99.67 -6.66
C PHE A 6 -12.96 -98.46 -7.29
N LEU A 7 -13.89 -97.90 -6.51
CA LEU A 7 -14.47 -96.52 -6.54
C LEU A 7 -13.37 -95.49 -6.13
N PRO A 8 -13.58 -94.13 -6.02
CA PRO A 8 -14.62 -93.19 -6.51
C PRO A 8 -14.02 -91.84 -7.03
N CYS A 9 -14.86 -90.79 -7.12
CA CYS A 9 -14.59 -89.32 -7.16
C CYS A 9 -14.78 -88.62 -8.51
N LEU A 10 -15.97 -88.03 -8.71
CA LEU A 10 -16.15 -86.67 -9.27
C LEU A 10 -17.65 -86.32 -9.28
N VAL A 11 -18.19 -86.10 -8.08
CA VAL A 11 -19.49 -85.43 -7.87
C VAL A 11 -19.19 -84.19 -7.04
N THR A 12 -18.80 -83.08 -7.67
CA THR A 12 -18.75 -81.72 -7.05
C THR A 12 -18.28 -80.65 -8.06
N ALA A 13 -18.96 -80.45 -9.20
CA ALA A 13 -18.57 -79.35 -10.10
C ALA A 13 -19.68 -78.66 -10.92
N SER A 14 -20.97 -78.84 -10.59
CA SER A 14 -22.05 -78.33 -11.45
C SER A 14 -23.07 -77.41 -10.74
N ALA A 15 -22.79 -76.95 -9.52
CA ALA A 15 -23.71 -76.11 -8.73
C ALA A 15 -23.18 -74.69 -8.45
N LEU A 16 -22.28 -74.15 -9.27
CA LEU A 16 -21.61 -72.86 -9.03
C LEU A 16 -21.83 -71.79 -10.12
N LEU A 17 -22.84 -71.93 -11.00
CA LEU A 17 -23.08 -70.98 -12.10
C LEU A 17 -24.39 -70.18 -12.00
N LEU A 18 -24.99 -70.03 -10.81
CA LEU A 18 -26.25 -69.28 -10.63
C LEU A 18 -26.25 -68.23 -9.51
N SER A 19 -25.09 -67.78 -9.01
CA SER A 19 -25.02 -66.78 -7.92
C SER A 19 -24.19 -65.53 -8.25
N ALA A 20 -24.22 -65.04 -9.49
CA ALA A 20 -23.45 -63.86 -9.89
C ALA A 20 -24.32 -62.77 -10.54
N CYS A 21 -25.42 -62.39 -9.90
CA CYS A 21 -26.21 -61.18 -10.21
C CYS A 21 -26.84 -60.62 -8.94
N ALA A 22 -26.03 -60.42 -7.89
CA ALA A 22 -26.38 -59.52 -6.79
C ALA A 22 -25.51 -58.27 -6.94
N SER A 23 -25.91 -57.38 -7.83
CA SER A 23 -25.36 -56.03 -7.92
C SER A 23 -25.80 -55.25 -6.68
N SER A 24 -24.92 -55.16 -5.70
CA SER A 24 -25.04 -54.25 -4.56
C SER A 24 -25.36 -52.83 -5.09
N PRO A 25 -26.34 -52.10 -4.53
CA PRO A 25 -26.52 -50.71 -4.91
C PRO A 25 -25.24 -49.97 -4.54
N THR A 26 -24.53 -49.47 -5.56
CA THR A 26 -23.44 -48.52 -5.40
C THR A 26 -23.94 -47.39 -4.53
N ALA A 27 -23.37 -47.28 -3.32
CA ALA A 27 -23.60 -46.14 -2.45
C ALA A 27 -23.26 -44.89 -3.25
N VAL A 28 -24.27 -44.09 -3.59
CA VAL A 28 -24.07 -42.75 -4.17
C VAL A 28 -23.14 -42.04 -3.20
N PRO A 29 -21.95 -41.57 -3.63
CA PRO A 29 -21.10 -40.78 -2.76
C PRO A 29 -21.95 -39.60 -2.27
N GLN A 30 -22.21 -39.54 -0.96
CA GLN A 30 -22.78 -38.34 -0.37
C GLN A 30 -21.79 -37.23 -0.68
N ALA A 31 -22.12 -36.38 -1.66
CA ALA A 31 -21.37 -35.17 -1.93
C ALA A 31 -21.42 -34.36 -0.62
N THR A 32 -20.31 -34.40 0.12
CA THR A 32 -20.09 -33.50 1.24
C THR A 32 -20.19 -32.11 0.65
N ALA A 33 -21.28 -31.40 0.98
CA ALA A 33 -21.46 -30.02 0.55
C ALA A 33 -20.19 -29.25 0.96
N PRO A 34 -19.60 -28.45 0.06
CA PRO A 34 -18.39 -27.71 0.39
C PRO A 34 -18.67 -26.86 1.61
N VAL A 35 -17.93 -27.10 2.69
CA VAL A 35 -17.98 -26.27 3.89
C VAL A 35 -17.47 -24.90 3.45
N LEU A 36 -18.36 -23.91 3.39
CA LEU A 36 -17.94 -22.53 3.16
C LEU A 36 -16.97 -22.16 4.28
N GLN A 37 -15.68 -22.03 3.97
CA GLN A 37 -14.72 -21.46 4.92
C GLN A 37 -14.79 -19.93 4.82
N ALA A 38 -14.81 -19.26 5.97
CA ALA A 38 -14.76 -17.80 6.01
C ALA A 38 -13.42 -17.32 5.41
N ALA A 39 -13.49 -16.40 4.46
CA ALA A 39 -12.29 -15.74 3.95
C ALA A 39 -11.67 -14.86 5.06
N PRO A 40 -10.34 -14.88 5.25
CA PRO A 40 -9.69 -14.04 6.25
C PRO A 40 -9.89 -12.55 5.90
N PRO A 41 -10.00 -11.66 6.91
CA PRO A 41 -10.17 -10.23 6.67
C PRO A 41 -8.96 -9.64 5.94
N ALA A 42 -9.21 -8.75 4.97
CA ALA A 42 -8.16 -8.14 4.16
C ALA A 42 -7.16 -7.34 5.03
N PRO A 43 -5.84 -7.47 4.78
CA PRO A 43 -4.81 -6.77 5.55
C PRO A 43 -4.97 -5.25 5.40
N VAL A 44 -4.70 -4.53 6.48
CA VAL A 44 -4.72 -3.05 6.48
C VAL A 44 -3.47 -2.55 5.79
N ARG A 45 -3.65 -1.77 4.72
CA ARG A 45 -2.56 -1.16 3.94
C ARG A 45 -2.24 0.23 4.46
N ILE A 46 -1.00 0.46 4.85
CA ILE A 46 -0.51 1.73 5.39
C ILE A 46 0.22 2.50 4.29
N GLY A 47 -0.24 3.72 4.03
CA GLY A 47 0.41 4.68 3.14
C GLY A 47 1.22 5.71 3.91
N LEU A 48 2.41 6.05 3.41
CA LEU A 48 3.23 7.13 3.95
C LEU A 48 3.31 8.29 2.95
N ALA A 49 2.86 9.48 3.34
CA ALA A 49 2.97 10.70 2.56
C ALA A 49 4.08 11.60 3.13
N LEU A 50 5.15 11.80 2.36
CA LEU A 50 6.33 12.55 2.77
C LEU A 50 6.32 13.96 2.17
N GLY A 51 6.16 14.97 3.02
CA GLY A 51 6.10 16.37 2.60
C GLY A 51 7.44 16.95 2.13
N GLY A 52 7.37 18.08 1.42
CA GLY A 52 8.53 18.85 1.01
C GLY A 52 9.08 19.76 2.13
N GLY A 53 10.39 20.02 2.11
CA GLY A 53 11.03 20.88 3.14
C GLY A 53 12.55 21.01 3.04
N ALA A 54 13.12 20.83 1.84
CA ALA A 54 14.57 20.88 1.58
C ALA A 54 15.41 20.08 2.59
N ALA A 55 16.41 20.68 3.26
CA ALA A 55 17.28 20.00 4.23
C ALA A 55 16.53 19.33 5.40
N LYS A 56 15.28 19.75 5.70
CA LYS A 56 14.43 19.12 6.73
C LYS A 56 13.99 17.71 6.34
N GLY A 57 14.19 17.31 5.08
CA GLY A 57 13.88 15.98 4.54
C GLY A 57 14.50 14.83 5.34
N PHE A 58 15.62 15.04 6.03
CA PHE A 58 16.22 14.01 6.88
C PHE A 58 15.29 13.55 8.01
N ALA A 59 14.31 14.36 8.43
CA ALA A 59 13.37 13.97 9.48
C ALA A 59 12.51 12.78 9.05
N HIS A 60 12.26 12.64 7.75
CA HIS A 60 11.53 11.50 7.19
C HIS A 60 12.23 10.18 7.50
N ILE A 61 13.57 10.14 7.52
CA ILE A 61 14.35 8.93 7.86
C ILE A 61 14.07 8.51 9.31
N GLY A 62 14.07 9.47 10.24
CA GLY A 62 13.73 9.22 11.64
C GLY A 62 12.28 8.73 11.82
N VAL A 63 11.34 9.28 11.05
CA VAL A 63 9.95 8.81 11.06
C VAL A 63 9.85 7.37 10.57
N ILE A 64 10.46 7.05 9.42
CA ILE A 64 10.48 5.70 8.85
C ILE A 64 11.07 4.71 9.86
N LYS A 65 12.19 5.06 10.49
CA LYS A 65 12.84 4.24 11.52
C LYS A 65 11.90 3.85 12.66
N ILE A 66 11.15 4.82 13.20
CA ILE A 66 10.24 4.55 14.32
C ILE A 66 9.02 3.76 13.85
N LEU A 67 8.50 4.02 12.65
CA LEU A 67 7.40 3.23 12.09
C LEU A 67 7.80 1.76 11.93
N GLU A 68 8.95 1.49 11.31
CA GLU A 68 9.47 0.13 11.11
C GLU A 68 9.75 -0.57 12.44
N ALA A 69 10.42 0.09 13.38
CA ALA A 69 10.73 -0.46 14.70
C ALA A 69 9.48 -0.82 15.52
N ASN A 70 8.33 -0.20 15.22
CA ASN A 70 7.05 -0.48 15.88
C ASN A 70 6.13 -1.41 15.05
N GLY A 71 6.63 -2.00 13.95
CA GLY A 71 5.86 -2.92 13.11
C GLY A 71 4.83 -2.26 12.20
N PHE A 72 4.96 -0.95 11.94
CA PHE A 72 4.11 -0.17 11.05
C PHE A 72 4.85 0.18 9.74
N THR A 73 5.47 -0.81 9.12
CA THR A 73 6.13 -0.65 7.82
C THR A 73 5.12 -0.21 6.75
N PRO A 74 5.31 0.94 6.09
CA PRO A 74 4.44 1.37 5.00
C PRO A 74 4.45 0.40 3.82
N ASP A 75 3.28 0.18 3.25
CA ASP A 75 3.07 -0.63 2.04
C ASP A 75 3.30 0.18 0.77
N MET A 76 3.09 1.50 0.84
CA MET A 76 3.19 2.41 -0.29
C MET A 76 3.57 3.82 0.17
N VAL A 77 4.21 4.57 -0.72
CA VAL A 77 4.82 5.85 -0.38
C VAL A 77 4.48 6.89 -1.44
N SER A 78 4.22 8.12 -1.01
CA SER A 78 4.22 9.29 -1.89
C SER A 78 5.18 10.33 -1.35
N GLY A 79 5.77 11.11 -2.24
CA GLY A 79 6.71 12.15 -1.83
C GLY A 79 6.66 13.39 -2.70
N THR A 80 6.84 14.54 -2.04
CA THR A 80 7.01 15.86 -2.67
C THR A 80 8.39 16.41 -2.31
N SER A 81 9.14 16.93 -3.29
CA SER A 81 10.43 17.58 -3.08
C SER A 81 11.40 16.68 -2.29
N ALA A 82 11.95 17.15 -1.17
CA ALA A 82 12.77 16.33 -0.26
C ALA A 82 12.10 15.00 0.17
N GLY A 83 10.77 14.97 0.31
CA GLY A 83 10.01 13.75 0.57
C GLY A 83 10.03 12.76 -0.60
N SER A 84 10.11 13.25 -1.85
CA SER A 84 10.24 12.38 -3.04
C SER A 84 11.62 11.72 -3.11
N VAL A 85 12.67 12.42 -2.67
CA VAL A 85 14.03 11.86 -2.59
C VAL A 85 14.06 10.71 -1.59
N VAL A 86 13.67 10.97 -0.34
CA VAL A 86 13.65 9.93 0.72
C VAL A 86 12.68 8.81 0.37
N GLY A 87 11.50 9.15 -0.18
CA GLY A 87 10.48 8.18 -0.57
C GLY A 87 10.95 7.24 -1.67
N ALA A 88 11.65 7.73 -2.69
CA ALA A 88 12.18 6.89 -3.77
C ALA A 88 13.24 5.91 -3.26
N LEU A 89 14.17 6.39 -2.42
CA LEU A 89 15.20 5.56 -1.78
C LEU A 89 14.58 4.49 -0.88
N TYR A 90 13.59 4.87 -0.08
CA TYR A 90 12.88 3.93 0.79
C TYR A 90 12.13 2.87 -0.05
N ALA A 91 11.41 3.31 -1.07
CA ALA A 91 10.65 2.43 -1.95
C ALA A 91 11.53 1.52 -2.81
N SER A 92 12.81 1.85 -3.05
CA SER A 92 13.75 0.94 -3.73
C SER A 92 14.13 -0.28 -2.88
N GLY A 93 13.69 -0.33 -1.62
CA GLY A 93 13.94 -1.44 -0.69
C GLY A 93 15.00 -1.13 0.36
N MET A 94 15.47 0.13 0.47
CA MET A 94 16.32 0.54 1.58
C MET A 94 15.49 0.61 2.86
N ASP A 95 16.00 0.03 3.95
CA ASP A 95 15.43 0.23 5.28
C ASP A 95 15.90 1.56 5.90
N ALA A 96 15.36 1.91 7.08
CA ALA A 96 15.75 3.12 7.78
C ALA A 96 17.26 3.21 8.07
N PHE A 97 17.94 2.08 8.29
CA PHE A 97 19.36 2.04 8.60
C PHE A 97 20.21 2.38 7.36
N ALA A 98 19.89 1.79 6.21
CA ALA A 98 20.51 2.11 4.93
C ALA A 98 20.27 3.58 4.57
N LEU A 99 19.04 4.09 4.74
CA LEU A 99 18.73 5.52 4.54
C LEU A 99 19.59 6.42 5.43
N GLN A 100 19.72 6.10 6.71
CA GLN A 100 20.54 6.85 7.65
C GLN A 100 22.02 6.84 7.23
N GLN A 101 22.57 5.70 6.80
CA GLN A 101 23.93 5.63 6.29
C GLN A 101 24.14 6.51 5.06
N LYS A 102 23.20 6.52 4.11
CA LYS A 102 23.26 7.38 2.92
C LYS A 102 23.19 8.86 3.30
N ALA A 103 22.37 9.22 4.27
CA ALA A 103 22.29 10.60 4.78
C ALA A 103 23.59 11.04 5.45
N VAL A 104 24.28 10.15 6.16
CA VAL A 104 25.60 10.41 6.75
C VAL A 104 26.70 10.49 5.68
N ALA A 105 26.63 9.64 4.66
CA ALA A 105 27.59 9.61 3.56
C ALA A 105 27.43 10.74 2.55
N LEU A 106 26.30 11.45 2.52
CA LEU A 106 26.16 12.69 1.77
C LEU A 106 27.16 13.71 2.32
N ASP A 107 28.23 13.96 1.56
CA ASP A 107 29.27 14.91 1.92
C ASP A 107 28.84 16.36 1.62
N GLU A 108 29.39 17.33 2.37
CA GLU A 108 29.15 18.76 2.13
C GLU A 108 29.56 19.17 0.70
N ALA A 109 30.61 18.56 0.14
CA ALA A 109 31.06 18.85 -1.21
C ALA A 109 30.01 18.45 -2.26
N SER A 110 29.37 17.28 -2.09
CA SER A 110 28.26 16.84 -2.96
C SER A 110 27.04 17.75 -2.84
N ILE A 111 26.79 18.27 -1.62
CA ILE A 111 25.70 19.20 -1.34
C ILE A 111 25.95 20.59 -1.97
N ARG A 112 27.18 21.11 -1.86
CA ARG A 112 27.62 22.37 -2.47
C ARG A 112 27.65 22.29 -4.00
N ASP A 113 27.92 21.11 -4.55
CA ASP A 113 27.88 20.83 -5.97
C ASP A 113 26.48 20.87 -6.58
N PHE A 114 25.44 20.71 -5.75
CA PHE A 114 24.05 21.02 -6.13
C PHE A 114 23.75 22.52 -6.06
N GLN A 115 24.59 23.35 -5.43
CA GLN A 115 24.33 24.78 -5.20
C GLN A 115 24.96 25.70 -6.26
N TRP A 116 25.94 25.23 -7.04
CA TRP A 116 26.65 26.07 -8.00
C TRP A 116 26.55 25.58 -9.45
N SER A 117 25.73 26.27 -10.24
CA SER A 117 25.98 26.51 -11.66
C SER A 117 25.98 28.03 -11.90
N ALA A 118 27.00 28.52 -12.60
CA ALA A 118 27.35 29.93 -12.74
C ALA A 118 26.13 30.84 -13.05
N GLY A 119 25.80 31.75 -12.13
CA GLY A 119 24.99 32.95 -12.37
C GLY A 119 23.53 32.75 -12.81
N GLY A 120 22.96 31.54 -12.72
CA GLY A 120 21.60 31.20 -13.19
C GLY A 120 20.94 30.08 -12.36
N LEU A 121 19.81 29.55 -12.87
CA LEU A 121 19.08 28.45 -12.22
C LEU A 121 19.92 27.15 -12.18
N ILE A 122 19.75 26.36 -11.14
CA ILE A 122 20.44 25.07 -10.98
C ILE A 122 19.73 24.01 -11.82
N LYS A 123 20.46 23.30 -12.69
CA LYS A 123 19.87 22.27 -13.57
C LYS A 123 19.21 21.11 -12.81
N GLY A 124 19.74 20.72 -11.66
CA GLY A 124 19.25 19.57 -10.88
C GLY A 124 19.60 18.19 -11.45
N GLN A 125 20.37 18.11 -12.54
CA GLN A 125 20.74 16.82 -13.18
C GLN A 125 21.50 15.90 -12.23
N LYS A 126 22.44 16.43 -11.43
CA LYS A 126 23.17 15.64 -10.43
C LYS A 126 22.21 14.94 -9.45
N LEU A 127 21.06 15.55 -9.11
CA LEU A 127 20.11 14.97 -8.15
C LEU A 127 19.43 13.76 -8.79
N GLN A 128 19.03 13.90 -10.05
CA GLN A 128 18.51 12.79 -10.84
C GLN A 128 19.54 11.65 -10.93
N ASP A 129 20.79 11.97 -11.26
CA ASP A 129 21.85 10.96 -11.40
C ASP A 129 22.14 10.26 -10.06
N TYR A 130 22.18 11.02 -8.96
CA TYR A 130 22.32 10.48 -7.61
C TYR A 130 21.19 9.49 -7.28
N VAL A 131 19.93 9.89 -7.47
CA VAL A 131 18.78 9.04 -7.18
C VAL A 131 18.81 7.79 -8.05
N ASN A 132 19.07 7.93 -9.35
CA ASN A 132 19.19 6.81 -10.28
C ASN A 132 20.30 5.83 -9.86
N ALA A 133 21.46 6.33 -9.43
CA ALA A 133 22.52 5.48 -8.90
C ALA A 133 22.09 4.75 -7.61
N GLN A 134 21.36 5.40 -6.71
CA GLN A 134 20.92 4.77 -5.47
C GLN A 134 19.82 3.72 -5.66
N VAL A 135 18.99 3.85 -6.71
CA VAL A 135 17.93 2.88 -7.02
C VAL A 135 18.35 1.87 -8.10
N ASP A 136 19.64 1.79 -8.44
CA ASP A 136 20.17 0.90 -9.48
C ASP A 136 19.51 1.11 -10.86
N ASN A 137 19.19 2.36 -11.19
CA ASN A 137 18.44 2.76 -12.40
C ASN A 137 17.09 2.06 -12.55
N ARG A 138 16.50 1.56 -11.45
CA ARG A 138 15.16 0.98 -11.48
C ARG A 138 14.11 2.06 -11.76
N PRO A 139 13.22 1.86 -12.75
CA PRO A 139 12.11 2.76 -12.99
C PRO A 139 11.08 2.65 -11.86
N LEU A 140 10.23 3.68 -11.70
CA LEU A 140 9.28 3.82 -10.60
C LEU A 140 8.39 2.58 -10.40
N GLU A 141 7.88 2.01 -11.48
CA GLU A 141 7.00 0.84 -11.45
C GLU A 141 7.69 -0.48 -11.08
N ARG A 142 9.03 -0.48 -11.00
CA ARG A 142 9.86 -1.63 -10.62
C ARG A 142 10.57 -1.44 -9.28
N LEU A 143 10.21 -0.41 -8.51
CA LEU A 143 10.69 -0.26 -7.14
C LEU A 143 10.12 -1.36 -6.24
N GLY A 144 10.76 -1.60 -5.10
CA GLY A 144 10.37 -2.66 -4.16
C GLY A 144 9.04 -2.42 -3.46
N LYS A 145 8.57 -1.17 -3.44
CA LYS A 145 7.24 -0.76 -2.96
C LYS A 145 6.60 0.22 -3.96
N PRO A 146 5.27 0.25 -4.10
CA PRO A 146 4.58 1.31 -4.84
C PRO A 146 4.98 2.69 -4.34
N PHE A 147 5.52 3.50 -5.24
CA PHE A 147 5.96 4.86 -4.96
C PHE A 147 5.50 5.83 -6.04
N VAL A 148 5.11 7.03 -5.61
CA VAL A 148 4.82 8.15 -6.50
C VAL A 148 5.53 9.42 -6.07
N ALA A 149 6.11 10.11 -7.05
CA ALA A 149 6.64 11.46 -6.88
C ALA A 149 5.61 12.47 -7.39
N VAL A 150 5.29 13.49 -6.61
CA VAL A 150 4.32 14.53 -7.00
C VAL A 150 5.05 15.77 -7.48
N ALA A 151 4.65 16.28 -8.65
CA ALA A 151 5.17 17.51 -9.23
C ALA A 151 4.04 18.41 -9.74
N THR A 152 4.38 19.65 -10.03
CA THR A 152 3.45 20.63 -10.60
C THR A 152 3.74 20.81 -12.08
N ARG A 153 2.75 20.58 -12.94
CA ARG A 153 2.88 20.89 -14.37
C ARG A 153 2.73 22.40 -14.59
N LEU A 154 3.71 23.03 -15.21
CA LEU A 154 3.75 24.49 -15.37
C LEU A 154 2.71 25.02 -16.34
N GLU A 155 2.35 24.25 -17.37
CA GLU A 155 1.49 24.71 -18.45
C GLU A 155 0.06 25.01 -18.00
N ASP A 156 -0.45 24.29 -17.00
CA ASP A 156 -1.83 24.41 -16.52
C ASP A 156 -1.99 24.35 -15.00
N GLY A 157 -0.88 24.32 -14.25
CA GLY A 157 -0.87 24.28 -12.79
C GLY A 157 -1.41 22.97 -12.19
N LYS A 158 -1.58 21.90 -12.98
CA LYS A 158 -2.16 20.66 -12.46
C LYS A 158 -1.13 19.83 -11.70
N ARG A 159 -1.60 19.23 -10.59
CA ARG A 159 -0.90 18.16 -9.88
C ARG A 159 -0.64 16.99 -10.82
N THR A 160 0.62 16.58 -10.92
CA THR A 160 1.03 15.39 -11.67
C THR A 160 1.65 14.37 -10.71
N VAL A 161 1.18 13.14 -10.79
CA VAL A 161 1.65 12.01 -9.98
C VAL A 161 2.46 11.09 -10.88
N PHE A 162 3.78 11.07 -10.70
CA PHE A 162 4.67 10.18 -11.44
C PHE A 162 4.71 8.82 -10.75
N ALA A 163 4.09 7.83 -11.38
CA ALA A 163 4.08 6.43 -10.92
C ALA A 163 4.88 5.47 -11.83
N ARG A 164 5.38 5.97 -12.97
CA ARG A 164 6.11 5.19 -13.98
C ARG A 164 7.21 6.02 -14.63
N GLY A 165 8.25 5.34 -15.13
CA GLY A 165 9.37 5.95 -15.85
C GLY A 165 10.62 6.14 -14.97
N ASP A 166 11.52 7.02 -15.42
CA ASP A 166 12.81 7.26 -14.76
C ASP A 166 12.62 7.88 -13.35
N THR A 167 13.10 7.16 -12.34
CA THR A 167 12.91 7.53 -10.93
C THR A 167 13.60 8.85 -10.59
N GLY A 168 14.85 9.03 -11.00
CA GLY A 168 15.62 10.24 -10.76
C GLY A 168 15.02 11.46 -11.44
N GLN A 169 14.52 11.34 -12.67
CA GLN A 169 13.85 12.41 -13.41
C GLN A 169 12.56 12.84 -12.72
N ALA A 170 11.75 11.88 -12.23
CA ALA A 170 10.53 12.17 -11.49
C ALA A 170 10.83 12.87 -10.14
N VAL A 171 11.85 12.42 -9.41
CA VAL A 171 12.30 13.06 -8.16
C VAL A 171 12.86 14.45 -8.42
N ARG A 172 13.65 14.64 -9.49
CA ARG A 172 14.17 15.95 -9.90
C ARG A 172 13.03 16.90 -10.25
N ALA A 173 12.02 16.46 -11.01
CA ALA A 173 10.84 17.26 -11.30
C ALA A 173 10.10 17.67 -10.02
N SER A 174 9.89 16.71 -9.11
CA SER A 174 9.26 16.94 -7.81
C SER A 174 10.05 17.89 -6.88
N SER A 175 11.36 18.04 -7.10
CA SER A 175 12.27 18.85 -6.28
C SER A 175 12.76 20.14 -6.96
N SER A 176 12.18 20.50 -8.12
CA SER A 176 12.60 21.67 -8.89
C SER A 176 11.94 22.95 -8.39
N ILE A 177 12.42 23.46 -7.25
CA ILE A 177 11.88 24.64 -6.57
C ILE A 177 11.94 25.88 -7.50
N PRO A 178 10.80 26.55 -7.77
CA PRO A 178 10.78 27.76 -8.60
C PRO A 178 11.75 28.83 -8.11
N GLY A 179 12.54 29.38 -9.03
CA GLY A 179 13.55 30.40 -8.74
C GLY A 179 14.88 29.87 -8.19
N VAL A 180 14.97 28.56 -7.87
CA VAL A 180 16.21 27.90 -7.45
C VAL A 180 16.69 26.91 -8.52
N PHE A 181 15.78 26.06 -9.01
CA PHE A 181 16.08 25.02 -9.99
C PHE A 181 15.34 25.26 -11.31
N GLU A 182 15.95 24.82 -12.41
CA GLU A 182 15.30 24.83 -13.73
C GLU A 182 14.12 23.85 -13.76
N PRO A 183 12.98 24.22 -14.37
CA PRO A 183 11.89 23.28 -14.62
C PRO A 183 12.36 22.07 -15.43
N VAL A 184 11.93 20.87 -15.04
CA VAL A 184 12.26 19.64 -15.75
C VAL A 184 11.29 19.41 -16.89
N LYS A 185 11.81 19.26 -18.11
CA LYS A 185 11.01 18.88 -19.27
C LYS A 185 10.85 17.36 -19.34
N ILE A 186 9.61 16.88 -19.29
CA ILE A 186 9.28 15.45 -19.49
C ILE A 186 8.25 15.37 -20.62
N GLY A 187 8.65 14.78 -21.75
CA GLY A 187 7.88 14.83 -22.99
C GLY A 187 7.72 16.27 -23.51
N ARG A 188 6.48 16.75 -23.59
CA ARG A 188 6.14 18.11 -24.07
C ARG A 188 5.88 19.12 -22.96
N GLN A 189 5.89 18.69 -21.70
CA GLN A 189 5.47 19.48 -20.55
C GLN A 189 6.66 19.80 -19.64
N HIS A 190 6.55 20.87 -18.86
CA HIS A 190 7.55 21.30 -17.88
C HIS A 190 7.01 21.15 -16.47
N TYR A 191 7.87 20.73 -15.57
CA TYR A 191 7.51 20.39 -14.21
C TYR A 191 8.38 21.14 -13.22
N VAL A 192 7.74 21.65 -12.18
CA VAL A 192 8.37 22.24 -11.00
C VAL A 192 7.95 21.48 -9.74
N ASP A 193 8.53 21.88 -8.63
CA ASP A 193 8.31 21.28 -7.32
C ASP A 193 6.81 21.02 -7.03
N GLY A 194 6.52 19.84 -6.51
CA GLY A 194 5.15 19.44 -6.17
C GLY A 194 4.55 20.28 -5.05
N GLY A 195 5.37 20.95 -4.23
CA GLY A 195 4.94 21.75 -3.10
C GLY A 195 4.10 22.97 -3.48
N VAL A 196 4.06 23.33 -4.76
CA VAL A 196 3.17 24.38 -5.27
C VAL A 196 1.70 23.92 -5.26
N VAL A 197 1.44 22.61 -5.45
CA VAL A 197 0.08 22.04 -5.60
C VAL A 197 -0.24 20.90 -4.63
N SER A 198 0.77 20.32 -3.98
CA SER A 198 0.64 19.19 -3.06
C SER A 198 1.85 19.13 -2.11
N PRO A 199 1.99 20.06 -1.16
CA PRO A 199 3.07 20.08 -0.18
C PRO A 199 3.25 18.77 0.60
N VAL A 200 2.13 18.10 0.95
CA VAL A 200 2.14 16.81 1.63
C VAL A 200 1.18 15.88 0.88
N PRO A 201 1.68 14.95 0.06
CA PRO A 201 0.88 14.26 -0.97
C PRO A 201 -0.04 13.14 -0.44
N VAL A 202 -0.89 13.46 0.55
CA VAL A 202 -1.82 12.56 1.22
C VAL A 202 -2.76 11.88 0.24
N ASP A 203 -3.34 12.65 -0.68
CA ASP A 203 -4.27 12.11 -1.67
C ASP A 203 -3.58 11.17 -2.65
N ALA A 204 -2.33 11.45 -3.03
CA ALA A 204 -1.59 10.60 -3.97
C ALA A 204 -1.33 9.20 -3.41
N VAL A 205 -1.01 9.08 -2.11
CA VAL A 205 -0.86 7.76 -1.48
C VAL A 205 -2.22 7.09 -1.20
N ARG A 206 -3.27 7.88 -0.97
CA ARG A 206 -4.64 7.35 -0.89
C ARG A 206 -5.08 6.72 -2.21
N GLU A 207 -4.78 7.37 -3.33
CA GLU A 207 -5.04 6.89 -4.70
C GLU A 207 -4.29 5.59 -5.03
N LEU A 208 -3.14 5.32 -4.38
CA LEU A 208 -2.45 4.03 -4.46
C LEU A 208 -3.15 2.89 -3.71
N GLY A 209 -4.19 3.19 -2.93
CA GLY A 209 -5.00 2.22 -2.21
C GLY A 209 -4.69 2.11 -0.71
N ALA A 210 -4.08 3.14 -0.10
CA ALA A 210 -3.83 3.15 1.33
C ALA A 210 -5.14 3.22 2.14
N ASP A 211 -5.28 2.33 3.10
CA ASP A 211 -6.41 2.33 4.03
C ASP A 211 -6.20 3.32 5.17
N ILE A 212 -4.96 3.42 5.65
CA ILE A 212 -4.52 4.39 6.65
C ILE A 212 -3.40 5.21 6.04
N VAL A 213 -3.52 6.53 6.05
CA VAL A 213 -2.47 7.43 5.56
C VAL A 213 -1.80 8.16 6.72
N ILE A 214 -0.49 7.99 6.81
CA ILE A 214 0.39 8.70 7.71
C ILE A 214 1.07 9.81 6.93
N ALA A 215 0.85 11.06 7.32
CA ALA A 215 1.41 12.24 6.67
C ALA A 215 2.56 12.82 7.51
N VAL A 216 3.69 13.12 6.88
CA VAL A 216 4.84 13.76 7.54
C VAL A 216 5.00 15.17 7.00
N ASP A 217 4.61 16.15 7.83
CA ASP A 217 4.66 17.58 7.49
C ASP A 217 5.95 18.21 8.04
N ILE A 218 6.90 18.47 7.13
CA ILE A 218 8.13 19.21 7.37
C ILE A 218 8.15 20.56 6.64
N SER A 219 6.99 20.98 6.13
CA SER A 219 6.86 22.13 5.23
C SER A 219 7.34 23.42 5.88
N ASP A 220 7.90 24.32 5.07
CA ASP A 220 8.24 25.67 5.51
C ASP A 220 7.00 26.44 5.97
N LYS A 221 7.16 27.21 7.04
CA LYS A 221 6.11 28.07 7.60
C LYS A 221 6.65 29.49 7.75
N PRO A 222 5.82 30.53 7.53
CA PRO A 222 6.25 31.91 7.72
C PRO A 222 6.73 32.14 9.17
N ARG A 223 7.98 32.61 9.30
CA ARG A 223 8.64 32.82 10.61
C ARG A 223 8.35 34.20 11.23
N GLY A 224 7.32 34.91 10.75
CA GLY A 224 6.97 36.26 11.24
C GLY A 224 8.00 37.36 10.90
N GLN A 225 9.01 37.05 10.10
CA GLN A 225 10.01 38.03 9.63
C GLN A 225 9.70 38.45 8.19
N SER A 226 9.97 39.71 7.88
CA SER A 226 9.85 40.25 6.52
C SER A 226 11.08 39.89 5.69
N PRO A 227 10.92 39.39 4.45
CA PRO A 227 12.06 39.05 3.60
C PRO A 227 12.80 40.31 3.16
N GLY A 228 14.13 40.26 3.17
CA GLY A 228 14.96 41.41 2.81
C GLY A 228 15.19 41.60 1.30
N ASN A 229 14.72 40.68 0.44
CA ASN A 229 14.92 40.75 -1.01
C ASN A 229 13.79 40.05 -1.78
N LEU A 230 13.72 40.29 -3.10
CA LEU A 230 12.69 39.76 -4.00
C LEU A 230 12.58 38.22 -3.94
N MET A 231 13.72 37.53 -3.93
CA MET A 231 13.73 36.07 -3.88
C MET A 231 13.13 35.56 -2.57
N GLY A 232 13.47 36.18 -1.45
CA GLY A 232 12.89 35.88 -0.15
C GLY A 232 11.40 36.17 -0.10
N THR A 233 10.93 37.26 -0.73
CA THR A 233 9.48 37.55 -0.86
C THR A 233 8.78 36.46 -1.65
N MET A 234 9.32 36.05 -2.80
CA MET A 234 8.77 34.96 -3.61
C MET A 234 8.73 33.64 -2.83
N SER A 235 9.84 33.25 -2.19
CA SER A 235 9.91 32.02 -1.39
C SER A 235 8.92 32.05 -0.21
N GLN A 236 8.77 33.19 0.47
CA GLN A 236 7.80 33.31 1.56
C GLN A 236 6.36 33.27 1.05
N SER A 237 6.05 33.90 -0.09
CA SER A 237 4.73 33.80 -0.72
C SER A 237 4.39 32.36 -1.09
N LEU A 238 5.35 31.60 -1.66
CA LEU A 238 5.19 30.17 -1.93
C LEU A 238 4.95 29.37 -0.65
N ALA A 239 5.70 29.66 0.42
CA ALA A 239 5.49 29.00 1.71
C ALA A 239 4.11 29.30 2.33
N ILE A 240 3.62 30.54 2.22
CA ILE A 240 2.28 30.93 2.69
C ILE A 240 1.19 30.17 1.93
N MET A 241 1.28 30.14 0.60
CA MET A 241 0.32 29.41 -0.25
C MET A 241 0.38 27.91 0.01
N GLY A 242 1.58 27.34 0.05
CA GLY A 242 1.83 25.94 0.36
C GLY A 242 1.29 25.56 1.74
N GLN A 243 1.43 26.41 2.76
CA GLN A 243 0.86 26.13 4.08
C GLN A 243 -0.66 25.97 4.05
N ARG A 244 -1.38 26.82 3.30
CA ARG A 244 -2.85 26.71 3.19
C ARG A 244 -3.25 25.42 2.49
N LEU A 245 -2.53 25.08 1.43
CA LEU A 245 -2.79 23.86 0.66
C LEU A 245 -2.49 22.60 1.48
N GLY A 246 -1.33 22.56 2.14
CA GLY A 246 -0.96 21.47 3.05
C GLY A 246 -1.94 21.33 4.20
N GLN A 247 -2.47 22.43 4.76
CA GLN A 247 -3.52 22.34 5.79
C GLN A 247 -4.79 21.64 5.28
N ALA A 248 -5.19 21.87 4.04
CA ALA A 248 -6.32 21.19 3.42
C ALA A 248 -6.02 19.71 3.16
N GLU A 249 -4.88 19.38 2.55
CA GLU A 249 -4.47 17.98 2.28
C GLU A 249 -4.36 17.15 3.56
N LEU A 250 -3.80 17.73 4.63
CA LEU A 250 -3.61 17.04 5.90
C LEU A 250 -4.93 16.67 6.60
N GLN A 251 -6.07 17.25 6.22
CA GLN A 251 -7.38 16.83 6.74
C GLN A 251 -7.79 15.44 6.24
N HIS A 252 -7.21 14.97 5.14
CA HIS A 252 -7.47 13.63 4.58
C HIS A 252 -6.54 12.55 5.15
N ALA A 253 -5.57 12.93 5.98
CA ALA A 253 -4.65 12.00 6.63
C ALA A 253 -5.29 11.43 7.90
N ASP A 254 -5.01 10.16 8.19
CA ASP A 254 -5.46 9.52 9.43
C ASP A 254 -4.55 9.88 10.61
N ILE A 255 -3.24 10.02 10.35
CA ILE A 255 -2.23 10.38 11.34
C ILE A 255 -1.32 11.44 10.72
N VAL A 256 -1.04 12.52 11.45
CA VAL A 256 -0.13 13.57 11.02
C VAL A 256 1.05 13.67 11.98
N ILE A 257 2.25 13.48 11.45
CA ILE A 257 3.52 13.60 12.16
C ILE A 257 4.14 14.95 11.80
N ARG A 258 4.47 15.76 12.83
CA ARG A 258 5.07 17.09 12.68
C ARG A 258 6.39 17.18 13.45
N PRO A 259 7.53 16.85 12.82
CA PRO A 259 8.85 17.05 13.42
C PRO A 259 9.11 18.51 13.77
N LYS A 260 9.82 18.77 14.89
CA LYS A 260 10.19 20.13 15.31
C LYS A 260 11.44 20.62 14.57
N VAL A 261 11.29 20.87 13.27
CA VAL A 261 12.39 21.18 12.36
C VAL A 261 12.26 22.57 11.72
N LEU A 262 11.30 23.37 12.19
CA LEU A 262 11.00 24.68 11.60
C LEU A 262 12.12 25.70 11.79
N ASP A 263 12.99 25.52 12.79
CA ASP A 263 14.13 26.40 13.06
C ASP A 263 15.35 26.08 12.18
N VAL A 264 15.37 24.91 11.54
CA VAL A 264 16.45 24.50 10.63
C VAL A 264 16.32 25.25 9.31
N GLY A 265 17.43 25.84 8.85
CA GLY A 265 17.48 26.53 7.56
C GLY A 265 17.26 25.56 6.39
N ALA A 266 16.57 25.99 5.33
CA ALA A 266 16.31 25.14 4.16
C ALA A 266 17.60 24.62 3.48
N SER A 267 18.71 25.33 3.63
CA SER A 267 20.04 24.98 3.11
C SER A 267 21.02 24.48 4.18
N ASP A 268 20.57 24.27 5.42
CA ASP A 268 21.43 23.81 6.52
C ASP A 268 21.41 22.29 6.66
N PHE A 269 22.32 21.64 5.94
CA PHE A 269 22.47 20.19 5.95
C PHE A 269 23.36 19.68 7.10
N THR A 270 23.98 20.57 7.88
CA THR A 270 24.87 20.19 8.99
C THR A 270 24.07 19.59 10.16
N GLN A 271 22.83 20.05 10.34
CA GLN A 271 21.92 19.59 11.40
C GLN A 271 21.19 18.27 11.10
N ARG A 272 21.57 17.55 10.04
CA ARG A 272 20.93 16.28 9.61
C ARG A 272 20.69 15.27 10.73
N ALA A 273 21.66 15.07 11.63
CA ALA A 273 21.51 14.14 12.76
C ALA A 273 20.42 14.59 13.73
N GLN A 274 20.40 15.89 14.08
CA GLN A 274 19.38 16.48 14.94
C GLN A 274 18.00 16.41 14.29
N VAL A 275 17.92 16.72 12.99
CA VAL A 275 16.68 16.67 12.21
C VAL A 275 16.09 15.24 12.16
N MET A 276 16.94 14.21 12.00
CA MET A 276 16.52 12.80 12.09
C MET A 276 15.93 12.50 13.47
N VAL A 277 16.59 12.93 14.55
CA VAL A 277 16.12 12.73 15.93
C VAL A 277 14.77 13.40 16.17
N GLU A 278 14.53 14.60 15.63
CA GLU A 278 13.20 15.24 15.74
C GLU A 278 12.11 14.48 14.97
N GLY A 279 12.48 13.83 13.86
CA GLY A 279 11.61 12.88 13.16
C GLY A 279 11.25 11.68 14.03
N GLU A 280 12.24 11.06 14.68
CA GLU A 280 12.02 9.93 15.59
C GLU A 280 11.09 10.31 16.76
N LYS A 281 11.36 11.43 17.42
CA LYS A 281 10.54 11.93 18.53
C LYS A 281 9.09 12.17 18.11
N ALA A 282 8.88 12.81 16.97
CA ALA A 282 7.54 13.13 16.48
C ALA A 282 6.76 11.88 16.08
N ALA A 283 7.41 10.89 15.46
CA ALA A 283 6.79 9.61 15.17
C ALA A 283 6.43 8.86 16.45
N MET A 284 7.34 8.79 17.42
CA MET A 284 7.07 8.11 18.70
C MET A 284 5.85 8.69 19.42
N ALA A 285 5.71 10.01 19.40
CA ALA A 285 4.60 10.71 20.06
C ALA A 285 3.21 10.31 19.52
N VAL A 286 3.09 9.92 18.26
CA VAL A 286 1.80 9.53 17.64
C VAL A 286 1.55 8.02 17.66
N MET A 287 2.50 7.20 18.12
CA MET A 287 2.38 5.74 18.10
C MET A 287 1.12 5.19 18.82
N PRO A 288 0.68 5.75 19.97
CA PRO A 288 -0.57 5.31 20.59
C PRO A 288 -1.80 5.50 19.67
N GLN A 289 -1.89 6.66 19.00
CA GLN A 289 -2.99 6.99 18.09
C GLN A 289 -2.97 6.08 16.85
N LEU A 290 -1.78 5.83 16.29
CA LEU A 290 -1.62 4.92 15.15
C LEU A 290 -2.02 3.49 15.51
N ARG A 291 -1.57 2.97 16.67
CA ARG A 291 -1.97 1.64 17.17
C ARG A 291 -3.48 1.53 17.29
N GLU A 292 -4.12 2.52 17.89
CA GLU A 292 -5.57 2.53 18.05
C GLU A 292 -6.30 2.55 16.69
N ARG A 293 -5.85 3.40 15.76
CA ARG A 293 -6.46 3.51 14.42
C ARG A 293 -6.37 2.21 13.64
N VAL A 294 -5.20 1.57 13.63
CA VAL A 294 -4.98 0.28 12.98
C VAL A 294 -5.81 -0.82 13.64
N ALA A 295 -5.83 -0.89 14.97
CA ALA A 295 -6.62 -1.87 15.71
C ALA A 295 -8.12 -1.74 15.43
N ARG A 296 -8.64 -0.50 15.42
CA ARG A 296 -10.04 -0.22 15.12
C ARG A 296 -10.42 -0.69 13.72
N LEU A 297 -9.61 -0.39 12.71
CA LEU A 297 -9.88 -0.81 11.34
C LEU A 297 -9.79 -2.34 11.17
N ARG A 298 -8.83 -2.99 11.82
CA ARG A 298 -8.73 -4.47 11.84
C ARG A 298 -9.97 -5.09 12.47
N ALA A 299 -10.45 -4.56 13.59
CA ALA A 299 -11.66 -5.05 14.26
C ALA A 299 -12.91 -4.88 13.38
N GLN A 300 -13.07 -3.72 12.74
CA GLN A 300 -14.17 -3.47 11.79
C GLN A 300 -14.17 -4.47 10.62
N ARG A 301 -13.00 -4.76 10.04
CA ARG A 301 -12.87 -5.74 8.96
C ARG A 301 -13.16 -7.16 9.41
N ALA A 302 -12.70 -7.54 10.61
CA ALA A 302 -12.98 -8.86 11.17
C ALA A 302 -14.49 -9.05 11.40
N GLN A 303 -15.18 -8.04 11.95
CA GLN A 303 -16.63 -8.06 12.14
C GLN A 303 -17.38 -8.12 10.80
N ALA A 304 -16.97 -7.31 9.81
CA ALA A 304 -17.59 -7.34 8.49
C ALA A 304 -17.41 -8.70 7.78
N ALA A 305 -16.22 -9.32 7.90
CA ALA A 305 -15.96 -10.65 7.34
C ALA A 305 -16.82 -11.74 8.01
N GLN A 306 -16.97 -11.68 9.34
CA GLN A 306 -17.85 -12.59 10.09
C GLN A 306 -19.32 -12.44 9.65
N GLN A 307 -19.82 -11.21 9.58
CA GLN A 307 -21.19 -10.93 9.14
C GLN A 307 -21.44 -11.41 7.70
N ALA A 308 -20.50 -11.16 6.78
CA ALA A 308 -20.61 -11.63 5.41
C ALA A 308 -20.62 -13.17 5.32
N HIS A 309 -19.84 -13.84 6.17
CA HIS A 309 -19.83 -15.30 6.24
C HIS A 309 -21.15 -15.87 6.78
N GLU A 310 -21.69 -15.32 7.87
CA GLU A 310 -22.98 -15.71 8.43
C GLU A 310 -24.12 -15.51 7.43
N GLN A 311 -24.13 -14.39 6.71
CA GLN A 311 -25.10 -14.11 5.66
C GLN A 311 -24.99 -15.11 4.50
N ALA A 312 -23.77 -15.48 4.09
CA ALA A 312 -23.56 -16.47 3.04
C ALA A 312 -24.05 -17.86 3.47
N LEU A 313 -23.80 -18.28 4.71
CA LEU A 313 -24.32 -19.54 5.26
C LEU A 313 -25.85 -19.55 5.30
N ALA A 314 -26.47 -18.47 5.79
CA ALA A 314 -27.92 -18.33 5.83
C ALA A 314 -28.54 -18.38 4.42
N GLN A 315 -27.90 -17.76 3.42
CA GLN A 315 -28.35 -17.82 2.02
C GLN A 315 -28.26 -19.24 1.45
N VAL A 316 -27.18 -19.98 1.71
CA VAL A 316 -27.04 -21.38 1.27
C VAL A 316 -28.11 -22.25 1.92
N GLU A 317 -28.39 -22.06 3.20
CA GLU A 317 -29.44 -22.80 3.90
C GLU A 317 -30.83 -22.49 3.32
N GLN A 318 -31.13 -21.21 3.09
CA GLN A 318 -32.38 -20.79 2.46
C GLN A 318 -32.53 -21.36 1.04
N ALA A 319 -31.48 -21.32 0.23
CA ALA A 319 -31.48 -21.92 -1.11
C ALA A 319 -31.73 -23.44 -1.05
N ARG A 320 -31.11 -24.14 -0.09
CA ARG A 320 -31.33 -25.57 0.13
C ARG A 320 -32.78 -25.87 0.56
N GLN A 321 -33.34 -25.06 1.46
CA GLN A 321 -34.74 -25.19 1.89
C GLN A 321 -35.70 -24.96 0.72
N GLN A 322 -35.47 -23.91 -0.08
CA GLN A 322 -36.27 -23.62 -1.28
C GLN A 322 -36.19 -24.75 -2.31
N ALA A 323 -35.01 -25.32 -2.54
CA ALA A 323 -34.83 -26.47 -3.42
C ALA A 323 -35.59 -27.71 -2.91
N CYS A 324 -35.56 -28.02 -1.58
CA CYS A 324 -36.36 -29.11 -1.00
C CYS A 324 -37.85 -28.89 -1.24
N LEU A 325 -38.34 -27.67 -1.00
CA LEU A 325 -39.74 -27.31 -1.19
C LEU A 325 -40.19 -27.41 -2.66
N GLN A 326 -39.35 -26.95 -3.60
CA GLN A 326 -39.62 -27.07 -5.04
C GLN A 326 -39.66 -28.54 -5.46
N GLN A 327 -38.68 -29.34 -5.04
CA GLN A 327 -38.63 -30.76 -5.34
C GLN A 327 -39.86 -31.48 -4.76
N ARG A 328 -40.26 -31.17 -3.52
CA ARG A 328 -41.49 -31.70 -2.92
C ARG A 328 -42.74 -31.29 -3.70
N SER A 329 -42.88 -30.04 -4.14
CA SER A 329 -44.03 -29.61 -4.95
C SER A 329 -44.11 -30.35 -6.29
N SER A 330 -42.95 -30.63 -6.90
CA SER A 330 -42.87 -31.44 -8.12
C SER A 330 -43.24 -32.91 -7.85
N LEU A 331 -42.75 -33.47 -6.74
CA LEU A 331 -43.06 -34.84 -6.33
C LEU A 331 -44.51 -34.99 -5.88
N GLN A 332 -45.14 -34.01 -5.24
CA GLN A 332 -46.57 -34.04 -4.90
C GLN A 332 -47.46 -33.97 -6.15
N LYS A 333 -47.06 -33.24 -7.19
CA LYS A 333 -47.72 -33.30 -8.51
C LYS A 333 -47.64 -34.71 -9.13
N VAL A 334 -46.61 -35.49 -8.80
CA VAL A 334 -46.42 -36.87 -9.28
C VAL A 334 -47.02 -37.91 -8.31
N ALA A 335 -46.98 -37.67 -7.00
CA ALA A 335 -47.46 -38.58 -5.95
C ALA A 335 -48.97 -38.47 -5.72
N SER A 336 -49.61 -37.36 -6.09
CA SER A 336 -51.08 -37.31 -6.24
C SER A 336 -51.60 -38.27 -7.32
N LEU A 337 -50.73 -38.83 -8.17
CA LEU A 337 -51.04 -39.96 -9.06
C LEU A 337 -50.71 -41.35 -8.43
N ALA A 338 -50.01 -41.43 -7.29
CA ALA A 338 -49.44 -42.69 -6.77
C ALA A 338 -49.56 -42.96 -5.25
N GLY A 339 -50.08 -42.04 -4.44
CA GLY A 339 -50.54 -42.30 -3.06
C GLY A 339 -49.48 -42.51 -1.95
N LEU A 340 -48.31 -41.84 -1.98
CA LEU A 340 -47.29 -41.95 -0.91
C LEU A 340 -46.67 -40.59 -0.55
N ASP A 341 -46.60 -40.27 0.75
CA ASP A 341 -46.02 -39.02 1.31
C ASP A 341 -44.73 -39.30 2.10
N SER A 342 -43.68 -38.50 1.89
CA SER A 342 -42.46 -38.45 2.73
C SER A 342 -42.02 -37.00 2.94
N GLY A 343 -41.78 -36.61 4.20
CA GLY A 343 -41.60 -35.21 4.61
C GLY A 343 -40.15 -34.71 4.55
N CYS A 344 -39.94 -33.44 4.16
CA CYS A 344 -38.70 -32.71 4.44
C CYS A 344 -38.68 -32.40 5.96
N THR A 345 -37.85 -33.07 6.74
CA THR A 345 -37.56 -32.66 8.12
C THR A 345 -36.67 -31.42 8.10
N ARG A 346 -37.10 -30.39 8.83
CA ARG A 346 -36.24 -29.28 9.25
C ARG A 346 -35.15 -29.86 10.15
N PRO A 347 -33.87 -29.43 10.04
CA PRO A 347 -32.84 -29.85 10.98
C PRO A 347 -33.22 -29.47 12.42
#